data_AF-A0A956SQS1-F1
#
_entry.id   AF-A0A956SQS1-F1
#
_cell.length_a   1.000
_cell.length_b   1.000
_cell.length_c   1.000
_cell.angle_alpha   90.00
_cell.angle_beta   90.00
_cell.angle_gamma   90.00
#
_symmetry.space_group_name_H-M   'P 1'
#
loop_
_entity.id
_entity.type
_entity.pdbx_description
1 polymer ?
#
loop_
_entity_poly.entity_id
_entity_poly.type
_entity_poly.pdbx_seq_one_letter_code
_entity_poly.pdbx_strand_id
1 'polypeptide(L)'
;SVGMPLADRIAFAAGALRGMSLTEGFARIIVLAGHGSSTVNNPHATGLDCGACGGHTGEANARVAAMVLNDQAVREGLRRMGIGIPADTVFVAALHDTTTDDVTFYETDRLPATHGAEFAEVRAAFVRAGSRSRAERAARLGLDHVADVDAAVRRRSSDWAQVRPEWGLAGCAAFIAAPRHRTAGADLGGRAFLHSYDWRQDEGFGVLELILTAPMVVANWIALQYHGSTVDNARYGSGDKTLHNVAGTLGVLEGSGGDLRSGLPWQSVHDGRRLVHEPVRLSVVVEAPLHAINGIIAAHESVRQLVDHGWVHLFALDDAGRVTHRYVGDLRWNPVAHA
;
A
#
# COMPACT_ATOMS: atom_id res chain seq x y z
N SER A 1 -26.20 -9.76 4.18
CA SER A 1 -26.35 -8.49 3.45
C SER A 1 -25.32 -7.52 3.99
N VAL A 2 -24.58 -6.80 3.13
CA VAL A 2 -23.55 -5.81 3.54
C VAL A 2 -24.15 -4.44 3.90
N GLY A 3 -25.46 -4.34 4.11
CA GLY A 3 -26.15 -3.09 4.47
C GLY A 3 -26.20 -2.03 3.35
N MET A 4 -25.71 -2.35 2.15
CA MET A 4 -25.61 -1.45 1.01
C MET A 4 -26.67 -1.78 -0.06
N PRO A 5 -27.39 -0.78 -0.62
CA PRO A 5 -28.30 -0.96 -1.75
C PRO A 5 -27.64 -1.65 -2.96
N LEU A 6 -28.42 -2.37 -3.78
CA LEU A 6 -27.87 -3.07 -4.95
C LEU A 6 -27.15 -2.15 -5.93
N ALA A 7 -27.70 -0.96 -6.20
CA ALA A 7 -27.08 0.02 -7.10
C ALA A 7 -25.69 0.44 -6.62
N ASP A 8 -25.57 0.74 -5.32
CA ASP A 8 -24.30 1.15 -4.70
C ASP A 8 -23.28 0.00 -4.71
N ARG A 9 -23.72 -1.25 -4.50
CA ARG A 9 -22.85 -2.43 -4.60
C ARG A 9 -22.32 -2.64 -6.02
N ILE A 10 -23.15 -2.42 -7.05
CA ILE A 10 -22.73 -2.47 -8.45
C ILE A 10 -21.72 -1.37 -8.75
N ALA A 11 -21.99 -0.13 -8.31
CA ALA A 11 -21.09 1.00 -8.50
C ALA A 11 -19.75 0.78 -7.79
N PHE A 12 -19.77 0.30 -6.55
CA PHE A 12 -18.58 -0.07 -5.78
C PHE A 12 -17.76 -1.15 -6.52
N ALA A 13 -18.40 -2.22 -6.97
CA ALA A 13 -17.71 -3.31 -7.66
C ALA A 13 -17.08 -2.84 -8.99
N ALA A 14 -17.81 -2.03 -9.76
CA ALA A 14 -17.30 -1.48 -11.02
C ALA A 14 -16.12 -0.53 -10.78
N GLY A 15 -16.23 0.33 -9.77
CA GLY A 15 -15.15 1.24 -9.37
C GLY A 15 -13.90 0.49 -8.91
N ALA A 16 -14.05 -0.54 -8.08
CA ALA A 16 -12.94 -1.37 -7.61
C ALA A 16 -12.21 -2.07 -8.77
N LEU A 17 -12.95 -2.72 -9.67
CA LEU A 17 -12.35 -3.45 -10.80
C LEU A 17 -11.66 -2.51 -11.80
N ARG A 18 -12.27 -1.38 -12.14
CA ARG A 18 -11.66 -0.35 -13.01
C ARG A 18 -10.43 0.28 -12.35
N GLY A 19 -10.51 0.60 -11.06
CA GLY A 19 -9.39 1.17 -10.29
C GLY A 19 -8.16 0.26 -10.22
N MET A 20 -8.37 -1.06 -10.34
CA MET A 20 -7.29 -2.07 -10.41
C MET A 20 -6.86 -2.42 -11.85
N SER A 21 -7.50 -1.83 -12.88
CA SER A 21 -7.38 -2.26 -14.28
C SER A 21 -7.66 -3.77 -14.47
N LEU A 22 -8.60 -4.32 -13.68
CA LEU A 22 -9.00 -5.73 -13.67
C LEU A 22 -10.42 -5.87 -14.22
N THR A 23 -10.59 -5.54 -15.50
CA THR A 23 -11.89 -5.60 -16.20
C THR A 23 -11.99 -6.78 -17.17
N GLU A 24 -10.88 -7.45 -17.43
CA GLU A 24 -10.74 -8.63 -18.28
C GLU A 24 -9.65 -9.56 -17.74
N GLY A 25 -9.46 -10.74 -18.37
CA GLY A 25 -8.39 -11.67 -17.98
C GLY A 25 -8.55 -12.29 -16.58
N PHE A 26 -9.79 -12.42 -16.09
CA PHE A 26 -10.09 -12.96 -14.77
C PHE A 26 -9.55 -14.38 -14.60
N ALA A 27 -8.79 -14.61 -13.53
CA ALA A 27 -8.41 -15.94 -13.08
C ALA A 27 -9.56 -16.62 -12.34
N ARG A 28 -9.54 -17.96 -12.27
CA ARG A 28 -10.54 -18.75 -11.52
C ARG A 28 -10.57 -18.41 -10.03
N ILE A 29 -9.44 -18.02 -9.44
CA ILE A 29 -9.32 -17.55 -8.07
C ILE A 29 -8.64 -16.19 -8.07
N ILE A 30 -9.28 -15.19 -7.46
CA ILE A 30 -8.72 -13.86 -7.26
C ILE A 30 -8.67 -13.57 -5.78
N VAL A 31 -7.48 -13.33 -5.25
CA VAL A 31 -7.30 -12.99 -3.84
C VAL A 31 -7.33 -11.48 -3.68
N LEU A 32 -8.26 -10.98 -2.88
CA LEU A 32 -8.31 -9.59 -2.43
C LEU A 32 -7.71 -9.54 -1.04
N ALA A 33 -6.45 -9.13 -0.94
CA ALA A 33 -5.73 -9.05 0.33
C ALA A 33 -5.78 -7.62 0.88
N GLY A 34 -6.42 -7.46 2.04
CA GLY A 34 -6.14 -6.32 2.92
C GLY A 34 -4.84 -6.57 3.67
N HIS A 35 -4.31 -5.54 4.33
CA HIS A 35 -3.14 -5.70 5.20
C HIS A 35 -3.39 -5.13 6.60
N GLY A 36 -2.63 -5.62 7.56
CA GLY A 36 -2.59 -5.15 8.94
C GLY A 36 -1.32 -5.63 9.60
N SER A 37 -1.17 -5.38 10.89
CA SER A 37 0.05 -5.72 11.62
C SER A 37 -0.29 -6.37 12.97
N SER A 38 0.47 -7.39 13.37
CA SER A 38 0.43 -7.92 14.74
C SER A 38 1.59 -7.35 15.55
N THR A 39 1.29 -6.56 16.58
CA THR A 39 2.29 -6.09 17.55
C THR A 39 1.72 -6.04 18.96
N VAL A 40 2.57 -6.22 19.97
CA VAL A 40 2.19 -6.11 21.38
C VAL A 40 2.88 -4.92 22.03
N ASN A 41 2.23 -4.33 23.05
CA ASN A 41 2.79 -3.22 23.83
C ASN A 41 3.32 -2.05 22.96
N ASN A 42 2.58 -1.69 21.92
CA ASN A 42 3.01 -0.70 20.94
C ASN A 42 1.98 0.43 20.81
N PRO A 43 2.21 1.59 21.44
CA PRO A 43 1.34 2.76 21.31
C PRO A 43 1.15 3.26 19.86
N HIS A 44 2.03 2.84 18.95
CA HIS A 44 2.02 3.21 17.53
C HIS A 44 1.50 2.07 16.62
N ALA A 45 0.81 1.07 17.18
CA ALA A 45 0.33 -0.09 16.39
C ALA A 45 -0.52 0.33 15.17
N THR A 46 -1.39 1.32 15.32
CA THR A 46 -2.22 1.84 14.23
C THR A 46 -1.41 2.48 13.09
N GLY A 47 -0.17 2.93 13.37
CA GLY A 47 0.76 3.42 12.36
C GLY A 47 1.43 2.31 11.53
N LEU A 48 1.31 1.05 11.95
CA LEU A 48 1.75 -0.13 11.19
C LEU A 48 0.61 -0.78 10.41
N ASP A 49 -0.64 -0.48 10.77
CA ASP A 49 -1.83 -0.84 9.99
C ASP A 49 -1.99 0.05 8.74
N CYS A 50 -3.13 -0.06 8.06
CA CYS A 50 -3.34 0.64 6.81
C CYS A 50 -3.70 2.12 7.02
N GLY A 51 -2.80 3.01 6.62
CA GLY A 51 -3.05 4.46 6.62
C GLY A 51 -4.27 4.87 5.77
N ALA A 52 -4.51 4.18 4.64
CA ALA A 52 -5.70 4.42 3.81
C ALA A 52 -7.00 3.89 4.45
N CYS A 53 -6.91 3.03 5.46
CA CYS A 53 -8.05 2.55 6.26
C CYS A 53 -8.15 3.28 7.61
N GLY A 54 -7.48 4.43 7.77
CA GLY A 54 -7.52 5.21 9.01
C GLY A 54 -6.76 4.58 10.18
N GLY A 55 -5.74 3.76 9.91
CA GLY A 55 -4.98 3.05 10.93
C GLY A 55 -5.65 1.78 11.44
N HIS A 56 -6.61 1.24 10.67
CA HIS A 56 -7.20 -0.08 10.87
C HIS A 56 -6.67 -1.10 9.86
N THR A 57 -6.87 -2.38 10.15
CA THR A 57 -6.59 -3.44 9.18
C THR A 57 -7.51 -3.35 7.96
N GLY A 58 -7.02 -3.77 6.81
CA GLY A 58 -7.79 -3.88 5.57
C GLY A 58 -8.75 -5.07 5.54
N GLU A 59 -8.92 -5.81 6.63
CA GLU A 59 -9.71 -7.05 6.70
C GLU A 59 -11.14 -6.82 6.23
N ALA A 60 -11.84 -5.86 6.83
CA ALA A 60 -13.23 -5.59 6.53
C ALA A 60 -13.43 -5.19 5.07
N ASN A 61 -12.52 -4.38 4.52
CA ASN A 61 -12.55 -3.94 3.13
C ASN A 61 -12.39 -5.12 2.16
N ALA A 62 -11.42 -6.00 2.41
CA ALA A 62 -11.20 -7.20 1.60
C ALA A 62 -12.41 -8.13 1.63
N ARG A 63 -12.99 -8.37 2.81
CA ARG A 63 -14.16 -9.24 3.00
C ARG A 63 -15.40 -8.67 2.34
N VAL A 64 -15.68 -7.38 2.53
CA VAL A 64 -16.81 -6.69 1.85
C VAL A 64 -16.63 -6.73 0.33
N ALA A 65 -15.42 -6.46 -0.17
CA ALA A 65 -15.16 -6.49 -1.60
C ALA A 65 -15.37 -7.89 -2.21
N ALA A 66 -14.82 -8.94 -1.58
CA ALA A 66 -15.02 -10.31 -2.05
C ALA A 66 -16.50 -10.73 -1.98
N MET A 67 -17.21 -10.36 -0.92
CA MET A 67 -18.65 -10.63 -0.80
C MET A 67 -19.46 -9.95 -1.91
N VAL A 68 -19.18 -8.68 -2.20
CA VAL A 68 -19.89 -7.92 -3.24
C VAL A 68 -19.56 -8.46 -4.63
N LEU A 69 -18.29 -8.78 -4.92
CA LEU A 69 -17.86 -9.29 -6.23
C LEU A 69 -18.32 -10.72 -6.50
N ASN A 70 -18.67 -11.49 -5.47
CA ASN A 70 -19.26 -12.83 -5.60
C ASN A 70 -20.81 -12.82 -5.65
N ASP A 71 -21.47 -11.68 -5.44
CA ASP A 71 -22.93 -11.57 -5.51
C ASP A 71 -23.43 -11.64 -6.97
N GLN A 72 -24.34 -12.57 -7.26
CA GLN A 72 -24.85 -12.78 -8.62
C GLN A 72 -25.60 -11.57 -9.18
N ALA A 73 -26.38 -10.85 -8.36
CA ALA A 73 -27.10 -9.67 -8.80
C ALA A 73 -26.15 -8.51 -9.12
N VAL A 74 -25.03 -8.42 -8.38
CA VAL A 74 -23.95 -7.47 -8.68
C VAL A 74 -23.27 -7.84 -9.99
N ARG A 75 -22.91 -9.10 -10.20
CA ARG A 75 -22.28 -9.57 -11.46
C ARG A 75 -23.17 -9.33 -12.69
N GLU A 76 -24.48 -9.52 -12.56
CA GLU A 76 -25.42 -9.21 -13.63
C GLU A 76 -25.50 -7.70 -13.92
N GLY A 77 -25.37 -6.86 -12.87
CA GLY A 77 -25.19 -5.42 -13.03
C GLY A 77 -23.90 -5.04 -13.74
N LEU A 78 -22.76 -5.64 -13.35
CA LEU A 78 -21.45 -5.43 -13.96
C LEU A 78 -21.42 -5.80 -15.44
N ARG A 79 -22.10 -6.90 -15.82
CA ARG A 79 -22.21 -7.34 -17.21
C ARG A 79 -22.85 -6.28 -18.10
N ARG A 80 -23.88 -5.57 -17.59
CA ARG A 80 -24.50 -4.43 -18.30
C ARG A 80 -23.57 -3.22 -18.43
N MET A 81 -22.54 -3.13 -17.59
CA MET A 81 -21.49 -2.10 -17.64
C MET A 81 -20.26 -2.56 -18.44
N GLY A 82 -20.35 -3.69 -19.15
CA GLY A 82 -19.27 -4.23 -19.98
C GLY A 82 -18.24 -5.09 -19.23
N ILE A 83 -18.43 -5.35 -17.93
CA ILE A 83 -17.49 -6.14 -17.13
C ILE A 83 -18.08 -7.54 -16.91
N GLY A 84 -17.60 -8.51 -17.69
CA GLY A 84 -18.04 -9.90 -17.64
C GLY A 84 -17.13 -10.77 -16.76
N ILE A 85 -17.51 -10.98 -15.50
CA ILE A 85 -16.80 -11.91 -14.61
C ILE A 85 -17.22 -13.35 -14.93
N PRO A 86 -16.29 -14.26 -15.27
CA PRO A 86 -16.62 -15.67 -15.54
C PRO A 86 -17.34 -16.34 -14.37
N ALA A 87 -18.23 -17.29 -14.68
CA ALA A 87 -19.03 -17.99 -13.68
C ALA A 87 -18.18 -18.83 -12.71
N ASP A 88 -17.03 -19.30 -13.17
CA ASP A 88 -16.03 -20.05 -12.40
C ASP A 88 -14.95 -19.16 -11.77
N THR A 89 -15.07 -17.83 -11.84
CA THR A 89 -14.20 -16.92 -11.08
C THR A 89 -14.77 -16.72 -9.67
N VAL A 90 -13.93 -16.90 -8.65
CA VAL A 90 -14.28 -16.65 -7.24
C VAL A 90 -13.28 -15.69 -6.61
N PHE A 91 -13.80 -14.66 -5.93
CA PHE A 91 -13.00 -13.74 -5.14
C PHE A 91 -12.85 -14.26 -3.72
N VAL A 92 -11.63 -14.32 -3.19
CA VAL A 92 -11.32 -14.78 -1.84
C VAL A 92 -10.71 -13.61 -1.07
N ALA A 93 -11.30 -13.27 0.06
CA ALA A 93 -10.75 -12.26 0.94
C ALA A 93 -9.55 -12.84 1.72
N ALA A 94 -8.54 -12.02 1.91
CA ALA A 94 -7.40 -12.34 2.74
C ALA A 94 -6.93 -11.13 3.56
N LEU A 95 -6.19 -11.40 4.63
CA LEU A 95 -5.46 -10.41 5.42
C LEU A 95 -3.99 -10.83 5.45
N HIS A 96 -3.11 -9.95 4.97
CA HIS A 96 -1.66 -10.06 5.13
C HIS A 96 -1.24 -9.32 6.40
N ASP A 97 -0.68 -10.06 7.35
CA ASP A 97 0.00 -9.48 8.50
C ASP A 97 1.42 -9.07 8.11
N THR A 98 1.67 -7.77 8.03
CA THR A 98 2.96 -7.21 7.58
C THR A 98 4.09 -7.54 8.54
N THR A 99 3.82 -7.62 9.85
CA THR A 99 4.86 -7.95 10.85
C THR A 99 5.37 -9.37 10.69
N THR A 100 4.50 -10.31 10.30
CA THR A 100 4.81 -11.75 10.26
C THR A 100 4.92 -12.33 8.85
N ASP A 101 4.43 -11.63 7.82
CA ASP A 101 4.18 -12.15 6.47
C ASP A 101 3.30 -13.40 6.42
N ASP A 102 2.37 -13.51 7.35
CA ASP A 102 1.30 -14.48 7.28
C ASP A 102 0.11 -13.96 6.51
N VAL A 103 -0.58 -14.87 5.82
CA VAL A 103 -1.81 -14.55 5.10
C VAL A 103 -2.93 -15.44 5.60
N THR A 104 -3.93 -14.80 6.21
CA THR A 104 -5.17 -15.45 6.63
C THR A 104 -6.20 -15.31 5.53
N PHE A 105 -6.79 -16.41 5.09
CA PHE A 105 -7.87 -16.42 4.09
C PHE A 105 -9.21 -16.57 4.80
N TYR A 106 -10.23 -15.88 4.31
CA TYR A 106 -11.57 -15.86 4.91
C TYR A 106 -12.60 -16.49 3.99
N GLU A 107 -13.68 -16.99 4.61
CA GLU A 107 -14.83 -17.61 3.93
C GLU A 107 -14.45 -18.73 2.94
N THR A 108 -13.36 -19.46 3.22
CA THR A 108 -12.86 -20.53 2.34
C THR A 108 -13.78 -21.74 2.26
N ASP A 109 -14.68 -21.89 3.24
CA ASP A 109 -15.77 -22.87 3.26
C ASP A 109 -16.80 -22.65 2.13
N ARG A 110 -16.84 -21.44 1.55
CA ARG A 110 -17.72 -21.10 0.44
C ARG A 110 -17.11 -21.36 -0.93
N LEU A 111 -15.86 -21.79 -1.00
CA LEU A 111 -15.21 -22.13 -2.27
C LEU A 111 -15.88 -23.36 -2.89
N PRO A 112 -16.21 -23.33 -4.19
CA PRO A 112 -16.69 -24.52 -4.87
C PRO A 112 -15.64 -25.64 -4.81
N ALA A 113 -16.09 -26.89 -4.69
CA ALA A 113 -15.20 -28.05 -4.64
C ALA A 113 -14.26 -28.14 -5.87
N THR A 114 -14.71 -27.62 -7.01
CA THR A 114 -13.96 -27.54 -8.28
C THR A 114 -12.75 -26.60 -8.23
N HIS A 115 -12.59 -25.80 -7.17
CA HIS A 115 -11.48 -24.88 -6.96
C HIS A 115 -10.49 -25.35 -5.87
N GLY A 116 -10.78 -26.48 -5.21
CA GLY A 116 -10.02 -26.92 -4.03
C GLY A 116 -8.52 -27.14 -4.28
N ALA A 117 -8.17 -27.77 -5.41
CA ALA A 117 -6.77 -28.02 -5.77
C ALA A 117 -6.01 -26.71 -6.06
N GLU A 118 -6.57 -25.85 -6.92
CA GLU A 118 -6.01 -24.54 -7.27
C GLU A 118 -5.87 -23.65 -6.01
N PHE A 119 -6.85 -23.67 -5.12
CA PHE A 119 -6.77 -22.90 -3.88
C PHE A 119 -5.68 -23.39 -2.94
N ALA A 120 -5.44 -24.71 -2.87
CA ALA A 120 -4.33 -25.26 -2.11
C ALA A 120 -2.98 -24.79 -2.65
N GLU A 121 -2.84 -24.69 -3.99
CA GLU A 121 -1.64 -24.13 -4.62
C GLU A 121 -1.45 -22.64 -4.30
N VAL A 122 -2.53 -21.85 -4.36
CA VAL A 122 -2.52 -20.43 -3.97
C VAL A 122 -2.04 -20.27 -2.53
N ARG A 123 -2.62 -21.03 -1.58
CA ARG A 123 -2.19 -20.99 -0.17
C ARG A 123 -0.71 -21.35 -0.01
N ALA A 124 -0.26 -22.41 -0.69
CA ALA A 124 1.14 -22.80 -0.64
C ALA A 124 2.07 -21.73 -1.24
N ALA A 125 1.63 -21.02 -2.28
CA ALA A 125 2.37 -19.91 -2.88
C ALA A 125 2.53 -18.74 -1.90
N PHE A 126 1.47 -18.35 -1.18
CA PHE A 126 1.55 -17.32 -0.14
C PHE A 126 2.48 -17.72 1.01
N VAL A 127 2.45 -18.98 1.46
CA VAL A 127 3.39 -19.48 2.50
C VAL A 127 4.85 -19.34 2.03
N ARG A 128 5.15 -19.75 0.79
CA ARG A 128 6.50 -19.60 0.21
C ARG A 128 6.90 -18.14 0.07
N ALA A 129 5.98 -17.28 -0.38
CA ALA A 129 6.23 -15.84 -0.53
C ALA A 129 6.51 -15.18 0.83
N GLY A 130 5.75 -15.52 1.87
CA GLY A 130 5.98 -15.01 3.22
C GLY A 130 7.32 -15.46 3.80
N SER A 131 7.71 -16.72 3.61
CA SER A 131 9.03 -17.19 4.07
C SER A 131 10.19 -16.46 3.37
N ARG A 132 10.07 -16.22 2.06
CA ARG A 132 11.06 -15.42 1.31
C ARG A 132 11.11 -13.97 1.79
N SER A 133 9.96 -13.35 1.99
CA SER A 133 9.85 -11.96 2.48
C SER A 133 10.50 -11.80 3.87
N ARG A 134 10.27 -12.76 4.77
CA ARG A 134 10.94 -12.82 6.09
C ARG A 134 12.45 -12.98 5.96
N ALA A 135 12.91 -13.87 5.09
CA ALA A 135 14.34 -14.08 4.84
C ALA A 135 15.02 -12.81 4.27
N GLU A 136 14.40 -12.16 3.30
CA GLU A 136 14.88 -10.90 2.70
C GLU A 136 15.04 -9.80 3.75
N ARG A 137 14.08 -9.65 4.67
CA ARG A 137 14.13 -8.62 5.72
C ARG A 137 14.88 -9.03 6.99
N ALA A 138 15.34 -10.27 7.11
CA ALA A 138 15.99 -10.78 8.32
C ALA A 138 17.20 -9.92 8.73
N ALA A 139 18.06 -9.58 7.77
CA ALA A 139 19.22 -8.72 8.01
C ALA A 139 18.82 -7.32 8.53
N ARG A 140 17.75 -6.74 7.97
CA ARG A 140 17.22 -5.44 8.40
C ARG A 140 16.61 -5.48 9.81
N LEU A 141 16.15 -6.64 10.26
CA LEU A 141 15.64 -6.87 11.61
C LEU A 141 16.73 -7.32 12.60
N GLY A 142 17.97 -7.50 12.14
CA GLY A 142 19.07 -8.05 12.95
C GLY A 142 18.88 -9.53 13.30
N LEU A 143 18.31 -10.31 12.39
CA LEU A 143 17.99 -11.74 12.55
C LEU A 143 18.78 -12.64 11.58
N ASP A 144 19.75 -12.09 10.86
CA ASP A 144 20.60 -12.79 9.88
C ASP A 144 21.43 -13.95 10.46
N HIS A 145 21.72 -13.90 11.76
CA HIS A 145 22.45 -14.94 12.49
C HIS A 145 21.54 -16.06 13.04
N VAL A 146 20.23 -15.96 12.87
CA VAL A 146 19.27 -16.90 13.45
C VAL A 146 18.98 -18.03 12.47
N ALA A 147 19.05 -19.28 12.95
CA ALA A 147 18.82 -20.46 12.11
C ALA A 147 17.35 -20.57 11.62
N ASP A 148 16.38 -20.25 12.48
CA ASP A 148 14.96 -20.26 12.15
C ASP A 148 14.41 -18.83 12.13
N VAL A 149 14.56 -18.18 10.97
CA VAL A 149 14.11 -16.81 10.71
C VAL A 149 12.58 -16.70 10.85
N ASP A 150 11.83 -17.68 10.36
CA ASP A 150 10.37 -17.66 10.38
C ASP A 150 9.84 -17.60 11.81
N ALA A 151 10.33 -18.47 12.69
CA ALA A 151 9.94 -18.45 14.08
C ALA A 151 10.48 -17.21 14.82
N ALA A 152 11.66 -16.70 14.44
CA ALA A 152 12.23 -15.50 15.05
C ALA A 152 11.42 -14.24 14.75
N VAL A 153 10.97 -14.04 13.50
CA VAL A 153 10.11 -12.92 13.11
C VAL A 153 8.77 -12.99 13.86
N ARG A 154 8.15 -14.18 13.93
CA ARG A 154 6.89 -14.36 14.68
C ARG A 154 7.07 -14.05 16.17
N ARG A 155 8.11 -14.57 16.81
CA ARG A 155 8.42 -14.26 18.22
C ARG A 155 8.67 -12.77 18.44
N ARG A 156 9.37 -12.12 17.50
CA ARG A 156 9.63 -10.67 17.55
C ARG A 156 8.33 -9.85 17.53
N SER A 157 7.32 -10.27 16.76
CA SER A 157 6.02 -9.59 16.69
C SER A 157 5.25 -9.61 18.02
N SER A 158 5.48 -10.63 18.84
CA SER A 158 4.81 -10.86 20.14
C SER A 158 5.70 -10.59 21.36
N ASP A 159 6.89 -10.04 21.16
CA ASP A 159 7.79 -9.64 22.23
C ASP A 159 7.43 -8.23 22.73
N TRP A 160 6.91 -8.14 23.95
CA TRP A 160 6.48 -6.88 24.58
C TRP A 160 7.62 -5.88 24.81
N ALA A 161 8.88 -6.35 24.85
CA ALA A 161 10.05 -5.49 24.98
C ALA A 161 10.56 -4.98 23.62
N GLN A 162 10.00 -5.46 22.50
CA GLN A 162 10.46 -5.11 21.18
C GLN A 162 9.99 -3.71 20.76
N VAL A 163 10.91 -2.75 20.77
CA VAL A 163 10.63 -1.38 20.32
C VAL A 163 10.45 -1.26 18.80
N ARG A 164 10.94 -2.25 18.03
CA ARG A 164 10.90 -2.31 16.55
C ARG A 164 10.36 -3.66 16.08
N PRO A 165 9.07 -3.96 16.25
CA PRO A 165 8.51 -5.26 15.86
C PRO A 165 8.68 -5.48 14.35
N GLU A 166 8.50 -4.43 13.56
CA GLU A 166 8.84 -4.32 12.15
C GLU A 166 9.27 -2.88 11.82
N TRP A 167 9.48 -2.58 10.53
CA TRP A 167 9.88 -1.27 10.05
C TRP A 167 8.78 -0.50 9.30
N GLY A 168 7.59 -1.09 9.14
CA GLY A 168 6.52 -0.52 8.33
C GLY A 168 7.04 -0.11 6.95
N LEU A 169 6.77 1.14 6.56
CA LEU A 169 7.14 1.70 5.26
C LEU A 169 8.42 2.56 5.31
N ALA A 170 9.25 2.41 6.35
CA ALA A 170 10.54 3.09 6.41
C ALA A 170 11.38 2.71 5.18
N GLY A 171 12.08 3.69 4.61
CA GLY A 171 12.82 3.55 3.35
C GLY A 171 12.00 3.71 2.07
N CYS A 172 10.67 3.92 2.14
CA CYS A 172 9.86 4.23 0.95
C CYS A 172 10.41 5.47 0.22
N ALA A 173 10.42 5.38 -1.11
CA ALA A 173 11.07 6.37 -1.98
C ALA A 173 10.33 6.60 -3.31
N ALA A 174 9.48 5.66 -3.74
CA ALA A 174 8.79 5.77 -5.01
C ALA A 174 7.31 5.36 -4.95
N PHE A 175 6.49 5.94 -5.82
CA PHE A 175 5.14 5.50 -6.15
C PHE A 175 5.05 5.33 -7.67
N ILE A 176 4.68 4.15 -8.14
CA ILE A 176 4.66 3.82 -9.57
C ILE A 176 3.23 3.46 -9.97
N ALA A 177 2.62 4.28 -10.82
CA ALA A 177 1.33 4.02 -11.44
C ALA A 177 1.54 3.64 -12.92
N ALA A 178 1.61 2.33 -13.18
CA ALA A 178 1.87 1.77 -14.50
C ALA A 178 1.41 0.30 -14.54
N PRO A 179 1.30 -0.33 -15.72
CA PRO A 179 0.96 -1.74 -15.81
C PRO A 179 1.97 -2.61 -15.05
N ARG A 180 1.49 -3.66 -14.37
CA ARG A 180 2.32 -4.54 -13.52
C ARG A 180 3.58 -5.06 -14.22
N HIS A 181 3.51 -5.30 -15.53
CA HIS A 181 4.63 -5.83 -16.31
C HIS A 181 5.83 -4.87 -16.41
N ARG A 182 5.64 -3.56 -16.19
CA ARG A 182 6.74 -2.57 -16.17
C ARG A 182 7.72 -2.78 -15.02
N THR A 183 7.23 -3.30 -13.90
CA THR A 183 8.02 -3.55 -12.69
C THR A 183 8.17 -5.04 -12.40
N ALA A 184 7.74 -5.91 -13.33
CA ALA A 184 7.81 -7.36 -13.13
C ALA A 184 9.26 -7.83 -13.19
N GLY A 185 9.71 -8.56 -12.16
CA GLY A 185 11.08 -9.03 -12.03
C GLY A 185 12.10 -7.96 -11.60
N ALA A 186 11.69 -6.70 -11.43
CA ALA A 186 12.56 -5.65 -10.91
C ALA A 186 12.68 -5.74 -9.38
N ASP A 187 13.90 -5.69 -8.86
CA ASP A 187 14.15 -5.50 -7.44
C ASP A 187 14.05 -4.00 -7.10
N LEU A 188 12.99 -3.63 -6.39
CA LEU A 188 12.73 -2.26 -5.93
C LEU A 188 13.11 -2.06 -4.45
N GLY A 189 13.78 -3.05 -3.85
CA GLY A 189 14.26 -3.02 -2.46
C GLY A 189 13.17 -2.86 -1.40
N GLY A 190 11.90 -3.14 -1.74
CA GLY A 190 10.75 -2.86 -0.86
C GLY A 190 10.51 -1.37 -0.63
N ARG A 191 10.98 -0.49 -1.52
CA ARG A 191 10.91 0.99 -1.37
C ARG A 191 9.84 1.66 -2.23
N ALA A 192 9.07 0.89 -2.99
CA ALA A 192 8.11 1.42 -3.96
C ALA A 192 6.69 0.97 -3.65
N PHE A 193 5.77 1.94 -3.64
CA PHE A 193 4.34 1.68 -3.78
C PHE A 193 4.04 1.37 -5.25
N LEU A 194 3.28 0.31 -5.51
CA LEU A 194 2.93 -0.12 -6.86
C LEU A 194 1.41 -0.04 -7.05
N HIS A 195 0.99 0.67 -8.09
CA HIS A 195 -0.42 0.77 -8.49
C HIS A 195 -0.54 0.31 -9.95
N SER A 196 -1.16 -0.85 -10.17
CA SER A 196 -1.42 -1.35 -11.53
C SER A 196 -2.41 -0.43 -12.24
N TYR A 197 -1.98 0.17 -13.34
CA TYR A 197 -2.78 1.14 -14.10
C TYR A 197 -2.45 1.07 -15.59
N ASP A 198 -3.48 0.91 -16.43
CA ASP A 198 -3.37 1.03 -17.89
C ASP A 198 -4.23 2.19 -18.40
N TRP A 199 -3.59 3.29 -18.77
CA TRP A 199 -4.27 4.50 -19.21
C TRP A 199 -5.10 4.31 -20.49
N ARG A 200 -4.82 3.28 -21.29
CA ARG A 200 -5.59 2.99 -22.51
C ARG A 200 -6.98 2.44 -22.21
N GLN A 201 -7.17 1.88 -21.02
CA GLN A 201 -8.45 1.37 -20.53
C GLN A 201 -9.24 2.43 -19.75
N ASP A 202 -8.63 3.59 -19.50
CA ASP A 202 -9.17 4.67 -18.68
C ASP A 202 -9.72 5.80 -19.55
N GLU A 203 -10.87 5.55 -20.17
CA GLU A 203 -11.56 6.54 -20.99
C GLU A 203 -11.88 7.79 -20.16
N GLY A 204 -11.38 8.94 -20.60
CA GLY A 204 -11.53 10.20 -19.88
C GLY A 204 -10.60 10.40 -18.68
N PHE A 205 -9.70 9.46 -18.40
CA PHE A 205 -8.66 9.56 -17.36
C PHE A 205 -9.19 9.67 -15.92
N GLY A 206 -10.40 9.18 -15.65
CA GLY A 206 -11.00 9.23 -14.31
C GLY A 206 -10.27 8.37 -13.28
N VAL A 207 -9.70 7.23 -13.71
CA VAL A 207 -8.86 6.40 -12.83
C VAL A 207 -7.51 7.07 -12.57
N LEU A 208 -6.91 7.72 -13.57
CA LEU A 208 -5.69 8.54 -13.37
C LEU A 208 -5.94 9.67 -12.38
N GLU A 209 -7.06 10.37 -12.53
CA GLU A 209 -7.46 11.44 -11.63
C GLU A 209 -7.60 10.91 -10.20
N LEU A 210 -8.27 9.77 -10.01
CA LEU A 210 -8.36 9.11 -8.70
C LEU A 210 -6.97 8.76 -8.16
N ILE A 211 -6.08 8.19 -8.98
CA ILE A 211 -4.72 7.80 -8.59
C ILE A 211 -3.91 9.01 -8.09
N LEU A 212 -3.93 10.11 -8.83
CA LEU A 212 -3.15 11.32 -8.50
C LEU A 212 -3.75 12.09 -7.32
N THR A 213 -5.05 12.01 -7.09
CA THR A 213 -5.73 12.75 -6.02
C THR A 213 -5.87 11.97 -4.72
N ALA A 214 -5.77 10.64 -4.74
CA ALA A 214 -5.90 9.80 -3.54
C ALA A 214 -4.67 8.90 -3.29
N PRO A 215 -4.41 7.78 -3.98
CA PRO A 215 -3.25 6.92 -3.74
C PRO A 215 -1.90 7.65 -3.71
N MET A 216 -1.63 8.54 -4.66
CA MET A 216 -0.39 9.32 -4.69
C MET A 216 -0.28 10.23 -3.45
N VAL A 217 -1.39 10.88 -3.06
CA VAL A 217 -1.45 11.77 -1.91
C VAL A 217 -1.21 10.99 -0.62
N VAL A 218 -1.81 9.82 -0.46
CA VAL A 218 -1.58 8.93 0.69
C VAL A 218 -0.12 8.46 0.75
N ALA A 219 0.45 8.01 -0.38
CA ALA A 219 1.85 7.61 -0.44
C ALA A 219 2.78 8.78 -0.07
N ASN A 220 2.46 10.00 -0.51
CA ASN A 220 3.18 11.21 -0.14
C ASN A 220 3.05 11.53 1.36
N TRP A 221 1.86 11.42 1.96
CA TRP A 221 1.68 11.65 3.40
C TRP A 221 2.52 10.69 4.24
N ILE A 222 2.55 9.41 3.86
CA ILE A 222 3.41 8.42 4.49
C ILE A 222 4.88 8.84 4.35
N ALA A 223 5.34 9.12 3.12
CA ALA A 223 6.72 9.51 2.87
C ALA A 223 7.13 10.77 3.64
N LEU A 224 6.27 11.80 3.70
CA LEU A 224 6.54 13.04 4.44
C LEU A 224 6.53 12.83 5.96
N GLN A 225 5.71 11.92 6.48
CA GLN A 225 5.73 11.58 7.90
C GLN A 225 7.07 10.98 8.31
N TYR A 226 7.59 10.04 7.51
CA TYR A 226 8.92 9.49 7.72
C TYR A 226 10.02 10.55 7.50
N HIS A 227 9.93 11.35 6.43
CA HIS A 227 10.87 12.43 6.14
C HIS A 227 10.99 13.42 7.32
N GLY A 228 9.87 13.97 7.77
CA GLY A 228 9.85 14.94 8.89
C GLY A 228 10.39 14.32 10.17
N SER A 229 9.96 13.10 10.49
CA SER A 229 10.43 12.37 11.68
C SER A 229 11.92 12.04 11.63
N THR A 230 12.51 11.93 10.43
CA THR A 230 13.96 11.75 10.23
C THR A 230 14.73 13.07 10.34
N VAL A 231 14.25 14.15 9.71
CA VAL A 231 14.98 15.44 9.62
C VAL A 231 15.02 16.17 10.96
N ASP A 232 13.89 16.25 11.66
CA ASP A 232 13.78 16.90 12.96
C ASP A 232 12.74 16.15 13.80
N ASN A 233 13.19 15.07 14.43
CA ASN A 233 12.33 14.23 15.26
C ASN A 233 11.78 14.97 16.48
N ALA A 234 12.50 15.98 16.99
CA ALA A 234 12.03 16.76 18.13
C ALA A 234 10.75 17.53 17.79
N ARG A 235 10.65 18.07 16.57
CA ARG A 235 9.51 18.87 16.11
C ARG A 235 8.45 18.08 15.33
N TYR A 236 8.87 17.16 14.47
CA TYR A 236 7.99 16.44 13.53
C TYR A 236 7.92 14.94 13.79
N GLY A 237 8.56 14.47 14.86
CA GLY A 237 8.47 13.10 15.34
C GLY A 237 8.03 13.06 16.79
N SER A 238 7.96 11.84 17.31
CA SER A 238 7.48 11.60 18.68
C SER A 238 8.59 11.32 19.69
N GLY A 239 9.85 11.54 19.33
CA GLY A 239 10.98 11.35 20.25
C GLY A 239 11.29 9.89 20.52
N ASP A 240 11.77 9.59 21.73
CA ASP A 240 12.16 8.24 22.11
C ASP A 240 10.94 7.41 22.55
N LYS A 241 10.64 6.35 21.78
CA LYS A 241 9.56 5.39 22.06
C LYS A 241 9.65 4.76 23.46
N THR A 242 10.86 4.60 24.00
CA THR A 242 11.07 4.00 25.33
C THR A 242 10.61 4.89 26.48
N LEU A 243 10.42 6.18 26.21
CA LEU A 243 9.95 7.17 27.18
C LEU A 243 8.45 7.49 27.01
N HIS A 244 7.75 6.80 26.11
CA HIS A 244 6.36 7.12 25.79
C HIS A 244 5.41 6.75 26.92
N ASN A 245 4.57 7.72 27.31
CA ASN A 245 3.42 7.50 28.16
C ASN A 245 2.13 7.70 27.35
N VAL A 246 1.24 6.70 27.40
CA VAL A 246 -0.02 6.71 26.65
C VAL A 246 -1.04 7.60 27.36
N ALA A 247 -1.56 8.60 26.64
CA ALA A 247 -2.60 9.50 27.13
C ALA A 247 -3.97 9.05 26.58
N GLY A 248 -4.61 8.11 27.27
CA GLY A 248 -5.91 7.54 26.87
C GLY A 248 -5.84 6.92 25.46
N THR A 249 -6.83 7.23 24.61
CA THR A 249 -6.84 6.83 23.19
C THR A 249 -6.47 7.98 22.25
N LEU A 250 -5.85 9.04 22.77
CA LEU A 250 -5.59 10.28 22.02
C LEU A 250 -4.18 10.33 21.43
N GLY A 251 -3.17 9.85 22.15
CA GLY A 251 -1.78 9.90 21.71
C GLY A 251 -0.77 9.56 22.80
N VAL A 252 0.48 9.99 22.59
CA VAL A 252 1.59 9.74 23.51
C VAL A 252 2.27 11.03 23.97
N LEU A 253 2.76 11.02 25.20
CA LEU A 253 3.71 12.00 25.75
C LEU A 253 5.11 11.40 25.76
N GLU A 254 6.15 12.23 25.68
CA GLU A 254 7.53 11.79 25.88
C GLU A 254 7.99 12.18 27.29
N GLY A 255 8.13 11.19 28.17
CA GLY A 255 8.40 11.41 29.59
C GLY A 255 7.12 11.69 30.40
N SER A 256 7.27 12.32 31.56
CA SER A 256 6.20 12.45 32.57
C SER A 256 5.16 13.55 32.31
N GLY A 257 5.30 14.32 31.23
CA GLY A 257 4.41 15.44 30.91
C GLY A 257 4.72 16.08 29.55
N GLY A 258 4.16 17.27 29.32
CA GLY A 258 4.35 18.03 28.09
C GLY A 258 3.19 17.89 27.10
N ASP A 259 3.41 18.35 25.87
CA ASP A 259 2.43 18.26 24.79
C ASP A 259 2.35 16.86 24.20
N LEU A 260 1.18 16.49 23.66
CA LEU A 260 1.05 15.28 22.86
C LEU A 260 2.00 15.32 21.67
N ARG A 261 2.74 14.23 21.50
CA ARG A 261 3.72 14.10 20.42
C ARG A 261 3.03 13.62 19.15
N SER A 262 3.47 14.17 18.01
CA SER A 262 2.99 13.79 16.67
C SER A 262 4.09 13.06 15.91
N GLY A 263 3.77 12.47 14.76
CA GLY A 263 4.77 11.80 13.92
C GLY A 263 5.37 10.53 14.55
N LEU A 264 6.45 10.04 13.95
CA LEU A 264 7.00 8.73 14.27
C LEU A 264 8.12 8.81 15.33
N PRO A 265 8.25 7.80 16.20
CA PRO A 265 9.33 7.78 17.16
C PRO A 265 10.67 7.51 16.47
N TRP A 266 11.77 7.87 17.14
CA TRP A 266 13.12 7.64 16.64
C TRP A 266 13.37 6.18 16.24
N GLN A 267 12.79 5.25 16.99
CA GLN A 267 12.89 3.81 16.74
C GLN A 267 12.23 3.37 15.43
N SER A 268 11.32 4.15 14.85
CA SER A 268 10.71 3.85 13.53
C SER A 268 11.55 4.33 12.35
N VAL A 269 12.49 5.25 12.57
CA VAL A 269 13.32 5.85 11.52
C VAL A 269 14.81 5.52 11.64
N HIS A 270 15.26 5.00 12.78
CA HIS A 270 16.68 4.78 13.09
C HIS A 270 16.91 3.47 13.87
N ASP A 271 17.94 2.71 13.49
CA ASP A 271 18.29 1.40 14.10
C ASP A 271 19.23 1.49 15.31
N GLY A 272 19.70 2.69 15.63
CA GLY A 272 20.70 2.95 16.69
C GLY A 272 22.09 3.22 16.14
N ARG A 273 22.34 2.95 14.86
CA ARG A 273 23.60 3.23 14.16
C ARG A 273 23.43 4.09 12.92
N ARG A 274 22.34 3.87 12.17
CA ARG A 274 22.03 4.57 10.92
C ARG A 274 20.53 4.80 10.78
N LEU A 275 20.21 5.74 9.89
CA LEU A 275 18.86 5.94 9.41
C LEU A 275 18.39 4.73 8.60
N VAL A 276 17.19 4.27 8.93
CA VAL A 276 16.46 3.24 8.19
C VAL A 276 15.54 3.87 7.16
N HIS A 277 15.10 5.11 7.39
CA HIS A 277 14.50 5.96 6.37
C HIS A 277 15.41 7.15 6.09
N GLU A 278 15.98 7.19 4.89
CA GLU A 278 16.69 8.36 4.36
C GLU A 278 15.69 9.50 4.12
N PRO A 279 15.98 10.77 4.46
CA PRO A 279 15.05 11.88 4.30
C PRO A 279 14.93 12.32 2.84
N VAL A 280 14.40 11.43 2.00
CA VAL A 280 14.13 11.66 0.58
C VAL A 280 12.68 12.11 0.40
N ARG A 281 12.40 12.74 -0.73
CA ARG A 281 11.04 13.05 -1.17
C ARG A 281 10.58 12.01 -2.18
N LEU A 282 9.29 11.69 -2.18
CA LEU A 282 8.72 10.62 -2.98
C LEU A 282 8.89 10.91 -4.49
N SER A 283 9.41 9.93 -5.23
CA SER A 283 9.41 9.93 -6.69
C SER A 283 8.14 9.26 -7.22
N VAL A 284 7.27 10.03 -7.83
CA VAL A 284 6.03 9.58 -8.45
C VAL A 284 6.29 9.35 -9.93
N VAL A 285 6.06 8.13 -10.40
CA VAL A 285 6.31 7.70 -11.78
C VAL A 285 4.99 7.21 -12.38
N VAL A 286 4.55 7.83 -13.47
CA VAL A 286 3.22 7.59 -14.05
C VAL A 286 3.33 7.27 -15.54
N GLU A 287 2.73 6.17 -15.97
CA GLU A 287 2.52 5.87 -17.39
C GLU A 287 1.17 6.44 -17.85
N ALA A 288 1.19 7.66 -18.40
CA ALA A 288 0.03 8.32 -19.00
C ALA A 288 0.47 9.48 -19.92
N PRO A 289 -0.38 9.93 -20.87
CA PRO A 289 -0.08 11.10 -21.69
C PRO A 289 0.12 12.38 -20.86
N LEU A 290 1.14 13.18 -21.19
CA LEU A 290 1.46 14.42 -20.45
C LEU A 290 0.28 15.39 -20.36
N HIS A 291 -0.55 15.49 -21.40
CA HIS A 291 -1.72 16.37 -21.40
C HIS A 291 -2.78 15.93 -20.38
N ALA A 292 -2.93 14.62 -20.15
CA ALA A 292 -3.86 14.07 -19.17
C ALA A 292 -3.36 14.36 -17.74
N ILE A 293 -2.07 14.10 -17.49
CA ILE A 293 -1.44 14.42 -16.20
C ILE A 293 -1.55 15.92 -15.90
N ASN A 294 -1.22 16.79 -16.87
CA ASN A 294 -1.33 18.24 -16.73
C ASN A 294 -2.78 18.70 -16.51
N GLY A 295 -3.75 18.09 -17.18
CA GLY A 295 -5.18 18.39 -16.99
C GLY A 295 -5.61 18.17 -15.53
N ILE A 296 -5.19 17.07 -14.93
CA ILE A 296 -5.47 16.75 -13.53
C ILE A 296 -4.73 17.71 -12.58
N ILE A 297 -3.44 17.98 -12.82
CA ILE A 297 -2.67 18.95 -12.02
C ILE A 297 -3.34 20.33 -12.07
N ALA A 298 -3.83 20.77 -13.23
CA ALA A 298 -4.51 22.05 -13.38
C ALA A 298 -5.86 22.09 -12.66
N ALA A 299 -6.58 20.98 -12.61
CA ALA A 299 -7.90 20.87 -11.96
C ALA A 299 -7.81 20.79 -10.43
N HIS A 300 -6.71 20.27 -9.88
CA HIS A 300 -6.58 19.98 -8.45
C HIS A 300 -5.45 20.78 -7.80
N GLU A 301 -5.81 21.87 -7.10
CA GLU A 301 -4.84 22.76 -6.46
C GLU A 301 -3.92 22.03 -5.46
N SER A 302 -4.45 21.11 -4.66
CA SER A 302 -3.66 20.33 -3.69
C SER A 302 -2.59 19.49 -4.38
N VAL A 303 -2.92 18.84 -5.50
CA VAL A 303 -1.95 18.08 -6.31
C VAL A 303 -0.92 19.02 -6.91
N ARG A 304 -1.36 20.17 -7.46
CA ARG A 304 -0.47 21.18 -8.02
C ARG A 304 0.54 21.69 -7.00
N GLN A 305 0.12 22.03 -5.79
CA GLN A 305 1.01 22.49 -4.72
C GLN A 305 2.04 21.42 -4.34
N LEU A 306 1.70 20.13 -4.38
CA LEU A 306 2.65 19.05 -4.10
C LEU A 306 3.77 18.98 -5.14
N VAL A 307 3.43 19.09 -6.43
CA VAL A 307 4.41 18.96 -7.52
C VAL A 307 5.17 20.26 -7.79
N ASP A 308 4.52 21.42 -7.73
CA ASP A 308 5.13 22.73 -8.01
C ASP A 308 6.11 23.14 -6.90
N HIS A 309 5.81 22.84 -5.63
CA HIS A 309 6.73 23.07 -4.52
C HIS A 309 7.74 21.94 -4.30
N GLY A 310 7.69 20.91 -5.16
CA GLY A 310 8.61 19.79 -5.13
C GLY A 310 8.50 18.92 -3.87
N TRP A 311 7.35 18.90 -3.19
CA TRP A 311 7.10 17.93 -2.10
C TRP A 311 7.12 16.49 -2.62
N VAL A 312 6.75 16.30 -3.90
CA VAL A 312 6.98 15.09 -4.67
C VAL A 312 7.77 15.40 -5.94
N HIS A 313 8.50 14.42 -6.46
CA HIS A 313 9.15 14.48 -7.76
C HIS A 313 8.33 13.68 -8.77
N LEU A 314 7.73 14.34 -9.76
CA LEU A 314 6.86 13.70 -10.74
C LEU A 314 7.60 13.40 -12.05
N PHE A 315 7.44 12.17 -12.55
CA PHE A 315 8.05 11.65 -13.76
C PHE A 315 7.00 10.95 -14.63
N ALA A 316 7.15 11.07 -15.95
CA ALA A 316 6.30 10.39 -16.92
C ALA A 316 7.05 9.24 -17.61
N LEU A 317 6.38 8.09 -17.72
CA LEU A 317 6.82 6.95 -18.52
C LEU A 317 6.24 7.03 -19.93
N ASP A 318 7.03 6.60 -20.92
CA ASP A 318 6.54 6.31 -22.26
C ASP A 318 5.97 4.88 -22.39
N ASP A 319 5.47 4.58 -23.58
CA ASP A 319 4.93 3.27 -23.95
C ASP A 319 5.97 2.13 -23.93
N ALA A 320 7.26 2.45 -23.85
CA ALA A 320 8.33 1.47 -23.67
C ALA A 320 8.69 1.27 -22.19
N GLY A 321 8.05 2.00 -21.26
CA GLY A 321 8.36 1.95 -19.84
C GLY A 321 9.62 2.73 -19.46
N ARG A 322 10.06 3.68 -20.29
CA ARG A 322 11.21 4.55 -20.00
C ARG A 322 10.73 5.86 -19.41
N VAL A 323 11.44 6.35 -18.39
CA VAL A 323 11.21 7.70 -17.84
C VAL A 323 11.69 8.72 -18.86
N THR A 324 10.76 9.38 -19.54
CA THR A 324 11.09 10.32 -20.63
C THR A 324 11.07 11.76 -20.19
N HIS A 325 10.28 12.10 -19.16
CA HIS A 325 10.09 13.47 -18.73
C HIS A 325 10.07 13.59 -17.21
N ARG A 326 10.61 14.71 -16.72
CA ARG A 326 10.52 15.16 -15.33
C ARG A 326 9.72 16.46 -15.28
N TYR A 327 8.74 16.52 -14.39
CA TYR A 327 7.97 17.73 -14.13
C TYR A 327 8.86 18.80 -13.47
N VAL A 328 8.75 20.05 -13.91
CA VAL A 328 9.59 21.17 -13.42
C VAL A 328 8.79 22.37 -12.91
N GLY A 329 7.47 22.24 -12.74
CA GLY A 329 6.59 23.31 -12.27
C GLY A 329 5.81 23.98 -13.39
N ASP A 330 4.70 24.64 -13.03
CA ASP A 330 3.84 25.39 -13.95
C ASP A 330 3.38 24.59 -15.17
N LEU A 331 3.04 23.32 -14.98
CA LEU A 331 2.60 22.42 -16.05
C LEU A 331 3.68 22.13 -17.12
N ARG A 332 4.96 22.42 -16.82
CA ARG A 332 6.10 22.22 -17.72
C ARG A 332 6.90 20.97 -17.37
N TRP A 333 7.50 20.38 -18.39
CA TRP A 333 8.27 19.13 -18.32
C TRP A 333 9.60 19.28 -19.05
N ASN A 334 10.66 18.73 -18.47
CA ASN A 334 11.95 18.60 -19.12
C ASN A 334 12.17 17.15 -19.56
N PRO A 335 12.67 16.91 -20.79
CA PRO A 335 13.12 15.58 -21.18
C PRO A 335 14.23 15.08 -20.25
N VAL A 336 14.18 13.80 -19.90
CA VAL A 336 15.25 13.12 -19.16
C VAL A 336 16.19 12.49 -20.19
N ALA A 337 17.45 12.90 -20.21
CA ALA A 337 18.44 12.30 -21.08
C ALA A 337 18.71 10.85 -20.63
N HIS A 338 18.60 9.91 -21.57
CA HIS A 338 19.09 8.55 -21.38
C HIS A 338 20.57 8.54 -21.75
N ALA A 339 21.44 8.22 -20.78
CA ALA A 339 22.85 7.95 -21.03
C ALA A 339 23.04 6.54 -21.61
#